data_AF-A0A4R1NAL3-F1
#
_entry.id   AF-A0A4R1NAL3-F1
#
_cell.length_a   1.000
_cell.length_b   1.000
_cell.length_c   1.000
_cell.angle_alpha   90.00
_cell.angle_beta   90.00
_cell.angle_gamma   90.00
#
_symmetry.space_group_name_H-M   'P 1'
#
loop_
_entity.id
_entity.type
_entity.pdbx_description
1 polymer ?
#
loop_
_entity_poly.entity_id
_entity_poly.type
_entity_poly.pdbx_seq_one_letter_code
_entity_poly.pdbx_strand_id
1 'polypeptide(L)'
;MSRKKVLLVGETWVTSATHFKGFDQFGSVTFHSGAQGLLAALADTEFEITHLPAHQAVEDFPFTAEGLSAYDAVLLSDIGANSLLLHPDVWLNGKTVANRLALLRDWTAQGGALAMFGGYLSFQGIDGKARWHRTPVEQALPVECLPYDDRIEIPEGFRPEIEPAYQGHAMFSDITGEWPVLLGINEVIVKPGSEVLARLPKAAGGHPLLVTGRYQQGRTLVWTSDISPHWLPQSFMDWPGYKQLLINMLSWMTR
;
A
#
# COMPACT_ATOMS: atom_id res chain seq x y z
N MET A 1 25.42 -9.25 4.83
CA MET A 1 24.78 -7.94 5.04
C MET A 1 23.70 -8.13 6.10
N SER A 2 23.43 -7.12 6.94
CA SER A 2 22.31 -7.20 7.88
C SER A 2 20.99 -7.24 7.11
N ARG A 3 20.03 -8.06 7.55
CA ARG A 3 18.68 -8.09 6.96
C ARG A 3 18.02 -6.71 7.06
N LYS A 4 17.26 -6.35 6.03
CA LYS A 4 16.50 -5.10 5.96
C LYS A 4 15.14 -5.29 6.60
N LYS A 5 14.80 -4.49 7.61
CA LYS A 5 13.55 -4.63 8.36
C LYS A 5 12.45 -3.79 7.73
N VAL A 6 11.31 -4.39 7.46
CA VAL A 6 10.19 -3.71 6.79
C VAL A 6 8.92 -3.91 7.61
N LEU A 7 8.22 -2.82 7.91
CA LEU A 7 6.93 -2.86 8.59
C LEU A 7 5.81 -2.79 7.55
N LEU A 8 5.05 -3.87 7.35
CA LEU A 8 3.81 -3.89 6.57
C LEU A 8 2.63 -3.62 7.50
N VAL A 9 1.84 -2.60 7.22
CA VAL A 9 0.68 -2.21 8.05
C VAL A 9 -0.60 -2.33 7.25
N GLY A 10 -1.57 -3.07 7.79
CA GLY A 10 -2.89 -3.26 7.17
C GLY A 10 -3.13 -4.69 6.70
N GLU A 11 -3.71 -4.84 5.51
CA GLU A 11 -3.91 -6.14 4.83
C GLU A 11 -4.71 -7.19 5.61
N THR A 12 -5.61 -6.76 6.50
CA THR A 12 -6.49 -7.70 7.23
C THR A 12 -7.87 -7.10 7.41
N TRP A 13 -8.90 -7.93 7.30
CA TRP A 13 -10.28 -7.51 7.50
C TRP A 13 -11.10 -8.57 8.21
N VAL A 14 -12.17 -8.11 8.86
CA VAL A 14 -13.20 -8.94 9.47
C VAL A 14 -14.50 -8.71 8.70
N THR A 15 -15.05 -9.77 8.13
CA THR A 15 -16.34 -9.74 7.43
C THR A 15 -17.41 -10.32 8.35
N SER A 16 -18.41 -9.50 8.67
CA SER A 16 -19.67 -9.95 9.28
C SER A 16 -20.74 -10.03 8.20
N ALA A 17 -21.39 -11.19 8.05
CA ALA A 17 -22.44 -11.42 7.07
C ALA A 17 -23.71 -11.96 7.74
N THR A 18 -24.87 -11.52 7.23
CA THR A 18 -26.18 -12.07 7.60
C THR A 18 -26.71 -12.88 6.42
N HIS A 19 -27.06 -14.13 6.66
CA HIS A 19 -27.56 -15.07 5.66
C HIS A 19 -29.06 -15.26 5.84
N PHE A 20 -29.84 -15.14 4.76
CA PHE A 20 -31.28 -15.38 4.77
C PHE A 20 -31.60 -16.65 3.97
N LYS A 21 -32.37 -17.56 4.57
CA LYS A 21 -32.80 -18.82 3.93
C LYS A 21 -34.27 -19.09 4.26
N GLY A 22 -35.15 -18.77 3.31
CA GLY A 22 -36.60 -18.87 3.53
C GLY A 22 -37.05 -17.92 4.63
N PHE A 23 -37.61 -18.48 5.71
CA PHE A 23 -38.03 -17.71 6.89
C PHE A 23 -36.89 -17.40 7.86
N ASP A 24 -35.78 -18.15 7.78
CA ASP A 24 -34.72 -18.11 8.78
C ASP A 24 -33.58 -17.15 8.41
N GLN A 25 -32.89 -16.65 9.44
CA GLN A 25 -31.62 -15.92 9.29
C GLN A 25 -30.56 -16.45 10.26
N PHE A 26 -29.29 -16.40 9.84
CA PHE A 26 -28.14 -16.66 10.72
C PHE A 26 -26.93 -15.81 10.32
N GLY A 27 -26.01 -15.57 11.25
CA GLY A 27 -24.80 -14.78 11.03
C GLY A 27 -23.54 -15.62 10.82
N SER A 28 -22.56 -15.06 10.13
CA SER A 28 -21.18 -15.58 10.12
C SER A 28 -20.18 -14.44 10.25
N VAL A 29 -19.08 -14.68 10.96
CA VAL A 29 -17.93 -13.77 11.04
C VAL A 29 -16.70 -14.50 10.52
N THR A 30 -15.97 -13.89 9.60
CA THR A 30 -14.74 -14.44 9.03
C THR A 30 -13.62 -13.41 9.11
N PHE A 31 -12.41 -13.88 9.39
CA PHE A 31 -11.19 -13.07 9.37
C PHE A 31 -10.34 -13.48 8.18
N HIS A 32 -9.76 -12.49 7.51
CA HIS A 32 -8.95 -12.70 6.31
C HIS A 32 -7.69 -11.82 6.39
N SER A 33 -6.64 -12.26 5.67
CA SER A 33 -5.38 -11.54 5.55
C SER A 33 -4.92 -11.56 4.09
N GLY A 34 -4.82 -10.40 3.46
CA GLY A 34 -4.28 -10.22 2.10
C GLY A 34 -2.75 -10.31 2.05
N ALA A 35 -2.07 -10.09 3.18
CA ALA A 35 -0.60 -10.07 3.27
C ALA A 35 0.10 -11.41 2.94
N GLN A 36 -0.61 -12.54 2.95
CA GLN A 36 0.01 -13.88 2.86
C GLN A 36 0.84 -14.07 1.59
N GLY A 37 0.37 -13.56 0.44
CA GLY A 37 1.08 -13.64 -0.83
C GLY A 37 2.43 -12.91 -0.78
N LEU A 38 2.43 -11.67 -0.29
CA LEU A 38 3.65 -10.87 -0.11
C LEU A 38 4.61 -11.53 0.89
N LEU A 39 4.10 -11.97 2.04
CA LEU A 39 4.92 -12.63 3.07
C LEU A 39 5.59 -13.89 2.54
N ALA A 40 4.85 -14.73 1.80
CA ALA A 40 5.39 -15.94 1.18
C ALA A 40 6.42 -15.61 0.10
N ALA A 41 6.18 -14.57 -0.72
CA ALA A 41 7.09 -14.15 -1.78
C ALA A 41 8.45 -13.66 -1.22
N LEU A 42 8.46 -13.06 -0.03
CA LEU A 42 9.65 -12.45 0.57
C LEU A 42 10.33 -13.28 1.67
N ALA A 43 9.75 -14.42 2.07
CA ALA A 43 10.20 -15.22 3.22
C ALA A 43 11.65 -15.72 3.14
N ASP A 44 12.17 -15.93 1.94
CA ASP A 44 13.52 -16.44 1.65
C ASP A 44 14.47 -15.36 1.11
N THR A 45 14.13 -14.08 1.30
CA THR A 45 14.92 -12.93 0.82
C THR A 45 15.69 -12.25 1.95
N GLU A 46 16.41 -11.15 1.66
CA GLU A 46 17.10 -10.34 2.66
C GLU A 46 16.17 -9.41 3.47
N PHE A 47 14.88 -9.34 3.09
CA PHE A 47 13.87 -8.50 3.73
C PHE A 47 13.16 -9.26 4.85
N GLU A 48 13.24 -8.73 6.06
CA GLU A 48 12.52 -9.21 7.23
C GLU A 48 11.23 -8.41 7.38
N ILE A 49 10.11 -9.01 6.99
CA ILE A 49 8.79 -8.36 7.04
C ILE A 49 8.14 -8.58 8.41
N THR A 50 7.87 -7.50 9.12
CA THR A 50 6.96 -7.47 10.26
C THR A 50 5.59 -7.04 9.77
N HIS A 51 4.59 -7.93 9.84
CA HIS A 51 3.21 -7.59 9.53
C HIS A 51 2.49 -7.09 10.78
N LEU A 52 1.94 -5.89 10.71
CA LEU A 52 1.06 -5.29 11.70
C LEU A 52 -0.37 -5.25 11.13
N PRO A 53 -1.21 -6.25 11.48
CA PRO A 53 -2.61 -6.31 11.08
C PRO A 53 -3.39 -5.02 11.36
N ALA A 54 -4.36 -4.70 10.51
CA ALA A 54 -5.15 -3.47 10.61
C ALA A 54 -5.82 -3.26 11.98
N HIS A 55 -6.30 -4.33 12.62
CA HIS A 55 -6.94 -4.26 13.93
C HIS A 55 -5.94 -4.03 15.08
N GLN A 56 -4.68 -4.46 14.93
CA GLN A 56 -3.60 -4.20 15.90
C GLN A 56 -2.94 -2.84 15.66
N ALA A 57 -2.85 -2.39 14.41
CA ALA A 57 -2.27 -1.10 14.03
C ALA A 57 -2.90 0.10 14.75
N VAL A 58 -4.17 -0.04 15.16
CA VAL A 58 -4.88 0.98 15.93
C VAL A 58 -4.18 1.28 17.26
N GLU A 59 -3.66 0.26 17.93
CA GLU A 59 -2.99 0.36 19.24
C GLU A 59 -1.47 0.33 19.12
N ASP A 60 -0.94 -0.58 18.30
CA ASP A 60 0.48 -0.95 18.33
C ASP A 60 1.36 -0.19 17.32
N PHE A 61 0.78 0.59 16.40
CA PHE A 61 1.61 1.37 15.46
C PHE A 61 2.49 2.37 16.23
N PRO A 62 3.79 2.49 15.91
CA PRO A 62 4.75 3.27 16.70
C PRO A 62 4.31 4.71 16.99
N PHE A 63 4.58 5.14 18.24
CA PHE A 63 4.28 6.50 18.73
C PHE A 63 5.48 7.45 18.71
N THR A 64 6.68 6.94 18.40
CA THR A 64 7.91 7.72 18.39
C THR A 64 8.75 7.47 17.14
N ALA A 65 9.63 8.41 16.82
CA ALA A 65 10.50 8.32 15.65
C ALA A 65 11.51 7.17 15.80
N GLU A 66 11.96 6.91 17.04
CA GLU A 66 12.83 5.78 17.38
C GLU A 66 12.14 4.44 17.11
N GLY A 67 10.84 4.34 17.44
CA GLY A 67 10.05 3.15 17.14
C GLY A 67 9.93 2.87 15.64
N LEU A 68 9.73 3.92 14.82
CA LEU A 68 9.75 3.79 13.36
C LEU A 68 11.15 3.48 12.82
N SER A 69 12.19 4.04 13.44
CA SER A 69 13.59 3.86 13.02
C SER A 69 14.14 2.46 13.32
N ALA A 70 13.35 1.59 13.95
CA ALA A 70 13.62 0.16 14.01
C ALA A 70 13.45 -0.54 12.63
N TYR A 71 12.83 0.14 11.66
CA TYR A 71 12.55 -0.37 10.32
C TYR A 71 13.29 0.47 9.26
N ASP A 72 13.76 -0.18 8.20
CA ASP A 72 14.30 0.46 7.01
C ASP A 72 13.19 1.02 6.10
N ALA A 73 11.99 0.42 6.13
CA ALA A 73 10.82 0.87 5.36
C ALA A 73 9.49 0.60 6.09
N VAL A 74 8.50 1.47 5.83
CA VAL A 74 7.10 1.28 6.23
C VAL A 74 6.23 1.20 4.98
N LEU A 75 5.41 0.16 4.89
CA LEU A 75 4.45 -0.08 3.82
C LEU A 75 3.03 0.05 4.38
N LEU A 76 2.25 0.99 3.85
CA LEU A 76 0.83 1.10 4.14
C LEU A 76 0.06 0.39 3.02
N SER A 77 -0.78 -0.58 3.36
CA SER A 77 -1.55 -1.34 2.36
C SER A 77 -2.93 -1.72 2.91
N ASP A 78 -3.97 -1.33 2.18
CA ASP A 78 -5.38 -1.52 2.51
C ASP A 78 -5.72 -1.17 3.97
N ILE A 79 -5.28 0.02 4.42
CA ILE A 79 -5.55 0.55 5.76
C ILE A 79 -5.85 2.05 5.73
N GLY A 80 -7.00 2.43 6.25
CA GLY A 80 -7.42 3.83 6.30
C GLY A 80 -6.69 4.64 7.37
N ALA A 81 -6.51 5.94 7.11
CA ALA A 81 -5.91 6.91 8.00
C ALA A 81 -6.53 6.93 9.41
N ASN A 82 -7.84 6.65 9.50
CA ASN A 82 -8.56 6.58 10.77
C ASN A 82 -7.92 5.58 11.74
N SER A 83 -7.42 4.43 11.28
CA SER A 83 -6.79 3.43 12.14
C SER A 83 -5.58 4.01 12.88
N LEU A 84 -4.83 4.90 12.24
CA LEU A 84 -3.65 5.53 12.84
C LEU A 84 -3.98 6.84 13.59
N LEU A 85 -5.17 7.42 13.40
CA LEU A 85 -5.60 8.64 14.08
C LEU A 85 -6.45 8.37 15.34
N LEU A 86 -7.23 7.29 15.34
CA LEU A 86 -8.27 7.02 16.34
C LEU A 86 -7.86 5.91 17.31
N HIS A 87 -6.70 6.06 17.95
CA HIS A 87 -6.29 5.19 19.07
C HIS A 87 -7.40 5.14 20.14
N PRO A 88 -7.60 4.03 20.89
CA PRO A 88 -8.64 3.96 21.93
C PRO A 88 -8.57 5.09 22.96
N ASP A 89 -7.36 5.53 23.33
CA ASP A 89 -7.21 6.70 24.19
C ASP A 89 -7.79 7.99 23.59
N VAL A 90 -7.74 8.17 22.27
CA VAL A 90 -8.38 9.31 21.59
C VAL A 90 -9.89 9.08 21.49
N TRP A 91 -10.30 7.96 20.89
CA TRP A 91 -11.70 7.72 20.50
C TRP A 91 -12.62 7.40 21.67
N LEU A 92 -12.18 6.57 22.62
CA LEU A 92 -12.99 6.13 23.75
C LEU A 92 -12.76 7.00 24.98
N ASN A 93 -11.52 7.48 25.19
CA ASN A 93 -11.14 8.16 26.43
C ASN A 93 -10.92 9.67 26.28
N GLY A 94 -10.97 10.25 25.06
CA GLY A 94 -10.80 11.68 24.83
C GLY A 94 -9.43 12.23 25.23
N LYS A 95 -8.40 11.39 25.29
CA LYS A 95 -7.02 11.75 25.64
C LYS A 95 -6.19 12.04 24.39
N THR A 96 -5.12 12.78 24.58
CA THR A 96 -4.15 13.08 23.52
C THR A 96 -3.13 11.95 23.36
N VAL A 97 -2.81 11.62 22.11
CA VAL A 97 -1.64 10.80 21.73
C VAL A 97 -0.88 11.51 20.60
N ALA A 98 0.33 11.04 20.28
CA ALA A 98 1.07 11.56 19.13
C ALA A 98 0.28 11.36 17.81
N ASN A 99 0.31 12.34 16.92
CA ASN A 99 -0.26 12.17 15.57
C ASN A 99 0.67 11.29 14.75
N ARG A 100 0.32 10.00 14.65
CA ARG A 100 1.13 8.97 13.97
C ARG A 100 1.31 9.23 12.47
N LEU A 101 0.43 10.01 11.84
CA LEU A 101 0.60 10.39 10.44
C LEU A 101 1.67 11.48 10.26
N ALA A 102 1.65 12.49 11.14
CA ALA A 102 2.69 13.51 11.17
C ALA A 102 4.05 12.90 11.50
N LEU A 103 4.07 11.96 12.47
CA LEU A 103 5.26 11.21 12.82
C LEU A 103 5.84 10.45 11.62
N LEU A 104 5.01 9.75 10.85
CA LEU A 104 5.46 9.00 9.68
C LEU A 104 6.05 9.92 8.60
N ARG A 105 5.39 11.05 8.31
CA ARG A 105 5.90 12.09 7.40
C ARG A 105 7.27 12.62 7.84
N ASP A 106 7.40 12.95 9.12
CA ASP A 106 8.62 13.56 9.68
C ASP A 106 9.78 12.56 9.76
N TRP A 107 9.47 11.28 9.99
CA TRP A 107 10.43 10.18 9.89
C TRP A 107 10.90 9.98 8.44
N THR A 108 9.98 10.01 7.47
CA THR A 108 10.34 9.97 6.05
C THR A 108 11.23 11.15 5.65
N ALA A 109 10.95 12.35 6.16
CA ALA A 109 11.77 13.53 5.90
C ALA A 109 13.25 13.33 6.31
N GLN A 110 13.48 12.53 7.35
CA GLN A 110 14.79 12.21 7.91
C GLN A 110 15.48 11.01 7.24
N GLY A 111 14.89 10.44 6.19
CA GLY A 111 15.50 9.34 5.44
C GLY A 111 14.73 8.01 5.50
N GLY A 112 13.68 7.93 6.32
CA GLY A 112 12.81 6.74 6.35
C GLY A 112 12.15 6.48 5.00
N ALA A 113 12.06 5.22 4.58
CA ALA A 113 11.40 4.86 3.33
C ALA A 113 9.91 4.56 3.55
N LEU A 114 9.04 5.18 2.75
CA LEU A 114 7.59 5.05 2.89
C LEU A 114 6.96 4.60 1.57
N ALA A 115 6.15 3.55 1.62
CA ALA A 115 5.30 3.16 0.49
C ALA A 115 3.83 3.12 0.86
N MET A 116 3.00 3.36 -0.15
CA MET A 116 1.57 3.05 -0.11
C MET A 116 1.21 2.16 -1.30
N PHE A 117 0.58 1.03 -1.01
CA PHE A 117 -0.02 0.14 -1.99
C PHE A 117 -1.53 0.42 -2.03
N GLY A 118 -2.12 0.37 -3.21
CA GLY A 118 -3.53 0.61 -3.44
C GLY A 118 -4.43 -0.46 -2.84
N GLY A 119 -5.73 -0.19 -2.91
CA GLY A 119 -6.76 -0.98 -2.27
C GLY A 119 -7.95 -0.10 -1.88
N TYR A 120 -8.98 -0.73 -1.35
CA TYR A 120 -10.22 -0.04 -0.99
C TYR A 120 -10.05 0.87 0.22
N LEU A 121 -9.09 0.58 1.11
CA LEU A 121 -8.72 1.41 2.25
C LEU A 121 -7.35 2.08 2.08
N SER A 122 -6.87 2.27 0.84
CA SER A 122 -5.71 3.11 0.53
C SER A 122 -6.10 4.40 -0.20
N PHE A 123 -5.19 5.37 -0.24
CA PHE A 123 -5.43 6.70 -0.84
C PHE A 123 -6.74 7.35 -0.34
N GLN A 124 -7.70 7.62 -1.20
CA GLN A 124 -9.03 8.06 -0.78
C GLN A 124 -9.99 6.88 -0.58
N GLY A 125 -9.90 5.86 -1.45
CA GLY A 125 -10.52 4.56 -1.27
C GLY A 125 -12.04 4.54 -1.43
N ILE A 126 -12.65 3.37 -1.19
CA ILE A 126 -14.09 3.15 -1.34
C ILE A 126 -14.91 4.14 -0.51
N ASP A 127 -15.87 4.80 -1.14
CA ASP A 127 -16.70 5.87 -0.56
C ASP A 127 -15.89 7.01 0.11
N GLY A 128 -14.61 7.15 -0.23
CA GLY A 128 -13.69 8.07 0.43
C GLY A 128 -13.35 7.72 1.89
N LYS A 129 -13.39 6.43 2.26
CA LYS A 129 -13.20 5.97 3.65
C LYS A 129 -11.75 5.78 4.08
N ALA A 130 -10.81 5.63 3.15
CA ALA A 130 -9.39 5.54 3.49
C ALA A 130 -8.87 6.86 4.06
N ARG A 131 -9.35 7.99 3.52
CA ARG A 131 -9.14 9.35 4.02
C ARG A 131 -7.67 9.77 4.15
N TRP A 132 -6.83 9.41 3.18
CA TRP A 132 -5.46 9.90 3.13
C TRP A 132 -5.34 11.30 2.50
N HIS A 133 -6.37 11.80 1.81
CA HIS A 133 -6.39 13.17 1.25
C HIS A 133 -6.15 14.23 2.33
N ARG A 134 -5.22 15.16 2.05
CA ARG A 134 -4.77 16.25 2.94
C ARG A 134 -4.22 15.80 4.29
N THR A 135 -3.75 14.56 4.39
CA THR A 135 -3.05 14.08 5.59
C THR A 135 -1.56 14.40 5.55
N PRO A 136 -0.86 14.40 6.70
CA PRO A 136 0.60 14.52 6.70
C PRO A 136 1.30 13.42 5.88
N VAL A 137 0.77 12.19 5.87
CA VAL A 137 1.33 11.09 5.07
C VAL A 137 1.24 11.39 3.58
N GLU A 138 0.10 11.92 3.09
CA GLU A 138 -0.01 12.34 1.69
C GLU A 138 1.08 13.34 1.30
N GLN A 139 1.48 14.26 2.19
CA GLN A 139 2.56 15.21 1.90
C GLN A 139 3.88 14.52 1.53
N ALA A 140 4.17 13.36 2.14
CA ALA A 140 5.37 12.58 1.89
C ALA A 140 5.28 11.69 0.64
N LEU A 141 4.06 11.26 0.25
CA LEU A 141 3.86 10.44 -0.94
C LEU A 141 4.14 11.23 -2.23
N PRO A 142 4.56 10.54 -3.33
CA PRO A 142 4.82 11.18 -4.63
C PRO A 142 3.53 11.53 -5.42
N VAL A 143 2.37 11.37 -4.80
CA VAL A 143 1.06 11.62 -5.40
C VAL A 143 0.15 12.35 -4.40
N GLU A 144 -0.90 12.97 -4.92
CA GLU A 144 -2.02 13.51 -4.16
C GLU A 144 -3.24 12.60 -4.35
N CYS A 145 -4.01 12.39 -3.29
CA CYS A 145 -5.26 11.64 -3.32
C CYS A 145 -6.37 12.57 -3.82
N LEU A 146 -7.38 11.99 -4.48
CA LEU A 146 -8.61 12.72 -4.78
C LEU A 146 -9.42 12.96 -3.48
N PRO A 147 -10.36 13.93 -3.44
CA PRO A 147 -11.20 14.16 -2.27
C PRO A 147 -12.47 13.28 -2.22
N TYR A 148 -12.64 12.35 -3.16
CA TYR A 148 -13.79 11.45 -3.33
C TYR A 148 -13.33 10.03 -3.66
N ASP A 149 -14.25 9.05 -3.73
CA ASP A 149 -13.93 7.66 -4.09
C ASP A 149 -13.06 7.61 -5.36
N ASP A 150 -11.86 7.06 -5.22
CA ASP A 150 -10.82 7.08 -6.25
C ASP A 150 -10.66 5.73 -6.95
N ARG A 151 -11.57 4.78 -6.74
CA ARG A 151 -11.46 3.46 -7.36
C ARG A 151 -11.77 3.53 -8.85
N ILE A 152 -10.87 2.95 -9.64
CA ILE A 152 -11.10 2.61 -11.03
C ILE A 152 -11.18 1.09 -11.10
N GLU A 153 -12.40 0.58 -11.23
CA GLU A 153 -12.68 -0.85 -11.39
C GLU A 153 -12.57 -1.23 -12.87
N ILE A 154 -11.76 -2.24 -13.19
CA ILE A 154 -11.47 -2.68 -14.57
C ILE A 154 -11.70 -4.20 -14.64
N PRO A 155 -12.97 -4.66 -14.68
CA PRO A 155 -13.30 -6.09 -14.63
C PRO A 155 -12.78 -6.87 -15.86
N GLU A 156 -12.61 -6.24 -17.01
CA GLU A 156 -11.95 -6.82 -18.19
C GLU A 156 -10.43 -6.98 -18.04
N GLY A 157 -9.85 -6.34 -17.03
CA GLY A 157 -8.44 -6.30 -16.72
C GLY A 157 -7.61 -5.41 -17.65
N PHE A 158 -6.44 -5.00 -17.15
CA PHE A 158 -5.43 -4.30 -17.93
C PHE A 158 -4.04 -4.88 -17.67
N ARG A 159 -3.13 -4.73 -18.64
CA ARG A 159 -1.71 -5.09 -18.47
C ARG A 159 -0.88 -3.82 -18.28
N PRO A 160 -0.01 -3.76 -17.26
CA PRO A 160 0.88 -2.62 -17.05
C PRO A 160 1.77 -2.31 -18.26
N GLU A 161 1.94 -1.03 -18.57
CA GLU A 161 2.91 -0.52 -19.54
C GLU A 161 4.05 0.19 -18.81
N ILE A 162 5.28 -0.28 -18.99
CA ILE A 162 6.47 0.40 -18.47
C ILE A 162 6.78 1.61 -19.35
N GLU A 163 6.94 2.78 -18.73
CA GLU A 163 7.24 4.02 -19.44
C GLU A 163 8.58 3.89 -20.22
N PRO A 164 8.64 4.29 -21.51
CA PRO A 164 9.82 4.03 -22.36
C PRO A 164 11.15 4.53 -21.76
N ALA A 165 11.12 5.64 -21.03
CA ALA A 165 12.30 6.20 -20.38
C ALA A 165 12.86 5.33 -19.23
N TYR A 166 12.04 4.42 -18.68
CA TYR A 166 12.34 3.63 -17.49
C TYR A 166 12.48 2.13 -17.76
N GLN A 167 12.53 1.70 -19.02
CA GLN A 167 12.71 0.29 -19.40
C GLN A 167 13.97 -0.35 -18.79
N GLY A 168 15.04 0.42 -18.58
CA GLY A 168 16.28 -0.02 -17.92
C GLY A 168 16.35 0.29 -16.42
N HIS A 169 15.26 0.74 -15.80
CA HIS A 169 15.25 1.12 -14.39
C HIS A 169 15.36 -0.11 -13.48
N ALA A 170 16.07 0.00 -12.36
CA ALA A 170 16.33 -1.10 -11.43
C ALA A 170 15.05 -1.74 -10.83
N MET A 171 13.91 -1.06 -10.94
CA MET A 171 12.59 -1.57 -10.53
C MET A 171 12.15 -2.80 -11.35
N PHE A 172 12.64 -2.90 -12.59
CA PHE A 172 12.24 -3.93 -13.55
C PHE A 172 13.37 -4.91 -13.90
N SER A 173 14.49 -4.84 -13.18
CA SER A 173 15.59 -5.78 -13.35
C SER A 173 15.12 -7.21 -13.07
N ASP A 174 15.56 -8.14 -13.92
CA ASP A 174 15.25 -9.58 -13.86
C ASP A 174 13.75 -9.94 -13.95
N ILE A 175 12.89 -8.97 -14.33
CA ILE A 175 11.49 -9.22 -14.67
C ILE A 175 11.42 -9.46 -16.18
N THR A 176 10.97 -10.65 -16.57
CA THR A 176 10.84 -11.03 -17.98
C THR A 176 9.44 -11.55 -18.28
N GLY A 177 9.08 -11.54 -19.56
CA GLY A 177 7.77 -11.98 -20.03
C GLY A 177 6.68 -10.92 -19.89
N GLU A 178 5.46 -11.31 -20.23
CA GLU A 178 4.30 -10.43 -20.15
C GLU A 178 3.80 -10.32 -18.72
N TRP A 179 3.52 -9.10 -18.29
CA TRP A 179 2.89 -8.86 -16.99
C TRP A 179 1.45 -9.39 -17.01
N PRO A 180 1.02 -10.14 -15.98
CA PRO A 180 -0.38 -10.53 -15.83
C PRO A 180 -1.30 -9.33 -15.68
N VAL A 181 -2.60 -9.58 -15.83
CA VAL A 181 -3.61 -8.53 -15.71
C VAL A 181 -3.82 -8.11 -14.25
N LEU A 182 -4.16 -6.84 -14.06
CA LEU A 182 -4.71 -6.28 -12.83
C LEU A 182 -6.17 -5.87 -13.07
N LEU A 183 -6.98 -5.83 -12.02
CA LEU A 183 -8.43 -5.59 -12.12
C LEU A 183 -8.90 -4.25 -11.57
N GLY A 184 -7.99 -3.42 -11.07
CA GLY A 184 -8.31 -2.06 -10.64
C GLY A 184 -7.14 -1.32 -10.03
N ILE A 185 -7.33 -0.02 -9.82
CA ILE A 185 -6.38 0.89 -9.18
C ILE A 185 -7.11 1.98 -8.40
N ASN A 186 -6.37 2.69 -7.55
CA ASN A 186 -6.74 4.02 -7.08
C ASN A 186 -6.25 5.09 -8.07
N GLU A 187 -7.13 6.01 -8.44
CA GLU A 187 -6.81 7.22 -9.20
C GLU A 187 -6.07 8.23 -8.31
N VAL A 188 -4.95 8.75 -8.81
CA VAL A 188 -4.11 9.69 -8.07
C VAL A 188 -3.55 10.78 -8.98
N ILE A 189 -3.21 11.92 -8.38
CA ILE A 189 -2.56 13.03 -9.10
C ILE A 189 -1.06 12.99 -8.81
N VAL A 190 -0.24 12.83 -9.84
CA VAL A 190 1.22 12.77 -9.68
C VAL A 190 1.78 14.14 -9.30
N LYS A 191 2.59 14.21 -8.24
CA LYS A 191 3.21 15.47 -7.82
C LYS A 191 4.37 15.87 -8.73
N PRO A 192 4.61 17.19 -8.93
CA PRO A 192 5.79 17.68 -9.62
C PRO A 192 7.09 17.08 -9.06
N GLY A 193 7.99 16.65 -9.95
CA GLY A 193 9.27 16.04 -9.56
C GLY A 193 9.21 14.55 -9.20
N SER A 194 8.03 13.93 -9.29
CA SER A 194 7.87 12.47 -9.16
C SER A 194 8.04 11.77 -10.50
N GLU A 195 8.47 10.51 -10.45
CA GLU A 195 8.72 9.68 -11.62
C GLU A 195 7.62 8.62 -11.74
N VAL A 196 6.96 8.56 -12.90
CA VAL A 196 5.99 7.50 -13.20
C VAL A 196 6.73 6.41 -13.97
N LEU A 197 6.92 5.26 -13.36
CA LEU A 197 7.69 4.15 -13.93
C LEU A 197 6.82 3.22 -14.77
N ALA A 198 5.56 3.03 -14.37
CA ALA A 198 4.58 2.24 -15.10
C ALA A 198 3.20 2.89 -15.06
N ARG A 199 2.40 2.63 -16.09
CA ARG A 199 1.04 3.12 -16.27
C ARG A 199 0.09 2.03 -16.73
N LEU A 200 -1.20 2.35 -16.69
CA LEU A 200 -2.20 1.64 -17.47
C LEU A 200 -2.02 1.96 -18.97
N PRO A 201 -2.45 1.07 -19.88
CA PRO A 201 -2.54 1.38 -21.30
C PRO A 201 -3.42 2.61 -21.54
N LYS A 202 -3.14 3.36 -22.62
CA LYS A 202 -3.97 4.53 -23.00
C LYS A 202 -5.45 4.20 -23.17
N ALA A 203 -5.76 2.99 -23.66
CA ALA A 203 -7.13 2.52 -23.81
C ALA A 203 -7.87 2.34 -22.47
N ALA A 204 -7.13 2.16 -21.38
CA ALA A 204 -7.61 2.08 -19.99
C ALA A 204 -7.32 3.37 -19.21
N GLY A 205 -7.27 4.52 -19.90
CA GLY A 205 -7.14 5.86 -19.28
C GLY A 205 -5.70 6.35 -19.06
N GLY A 206 -4.68 5.50 -19.17
CA GLY A 206 -3.28 5.94 -19.03
C GLY A 206 -2.92 6.40 -17.61
N HIS A 207 -3.65 5.95 -16.59
CA HIS A 207 -3.43 6.32 -15.19
C HIS A 207 -2.07 5.81 -14.67
N PRO A 208 -1.44 6.52 -13.72
CA PRO A 208 -0.20 6.09 -13.08
C PRO A 208 -0.41 4.79 -12.29
N LEU A 209 0.52 3.83 -12.46
CA LEU A 209 0.49 2.56 -11.73
C LEU A 209 1.60 2.48 -10.69
N LEU A 210 2.83 2.79 -11.07
CA LEU A 210 4.00 2.78 -10.20
C LEU A 210 4.67 4.13 -10.24
N VAL A 211 4.65 4.84 -9.11
CA VAL A 211 5.20 6.20 -8.98
C VAL A 211 6.25 6.22 -7.89
N THR A 212 7.40 6.80 -8.18
CA THR A 212 8.48 6.99 -7.21
C THR A 212 8.78 8.46 -7.01
N GLY A 213 9.24 8.81 -5.81
CA GLY A 213 9.67 10.16 -5.49
C GLY A 213 10.52 10.21 -4.23
N ARG A 214 10.64 11.41 -3.70
CA ARG A 214 11.35 11.67 -2.45
C ARG A 214 10.57 12.66 -1.62
N TYR A 215 10.66 12.50 -0.31
CA TYR A 215 10.24 13.51 0.64
C TYR A 215 11.42 13.89 1.51
N GLN A 216 12.02 15.04 1.19
CA GLN A 216 13.33 15.43 1.70
C GLN A 216 14.36 14.30 1.50
N GLN A 217 14.86 13.68 2.58
CA GLN A 217 15.90 12.65 2.50
C GLN A 217 15.34 11.25 2.18
N GLY A 218 14.08 10.98 2.54
CA GLY A 218 13.44 9.68 2.37
C GLY A 218 12.99 9.41 0.94
N ARG A 219 13.00 8.13 0.57
CA ARG A 219 12.41 7.64 -0.69
C ARG A 219 10.96 7.29 -0.47
N THR A 220 10.12 7.64 -1.43
CA THR A 220 8.70 7.28 -1.40
C THR A 220 8.26 6.58 -2.66
N LEU A 221 7.39 5.58 -2.49
CA LEU A 221 6.90 4.71 -3.57
C LEU A 221 5.39 4.55 -3.46
N VAL A 222 4.72 4.55 -4.60
CA VAL A 222 3.28 4.31 -4.72
C VAL A 222 3.07 3.25 -5.78
N TRP A 223 2.39 2.17 -5.41
CA TRP A 223 1.79 1.20 -6.32
C TRP A 223 0.28 1.38 -6.20
N THR A 224 -0.38 1.86 -7.26
CA THR A 224 -1.80 2.27 -7.17
C THR A 224 -2.79 1.12 -7.24
N SER A 225 -2.32 -0.09 -7.58
CA SER A 225 -3.13 -1.31 -7.47
C SER A 225 -2.90 -2.00 -6.14
N ASP A 226 -3.52 -3.16 -5.93
CA ASP A 226 -3.44 -3.93 -4.69
C ASP A 226 -2.23 -4.87 -4.68
N ILE A 227 -1.91 -5.43 -3.51
CA ILE A 227 -0.96 -6.54 -3.33
C ILE A 227 -1.67 -7.88 -3.06
N SER A 228 -3.00 -7.86 -3.02
CA SER A 228 -3.85 -9.02 -2.77
C SER A 228 -5.15 -8.97 -3.61
N PRO A 229 -5.92 -10.07 -3.65
CA PRO A 229 -7.21 -10.07 -4.34
C PRO A 229 -8.19 -9.02 -3.77
N HIS A 230 -9.04 -8.41 -4.58
CA HIS A 230 -9.40 -8.84 -5.94
C HIS A 230 -8.70 -8.07 -7.07
N TRP A 231 -8.12 -6.90 -6.82
CA TRP A 231 -7.42 -6.14 -7.85
C TRP A 231 -6.12 -6.79 -8.33
N LEU A 232 -5.49 -7.61 -7.47
CA LEU A 232 -4.36 -8.47 -7.83
C LEU A 232 -4.84 -9.94 -7.97
N PRO A 233 -5.10 -10.43 -9.19
CA PRO A 233 -5.51 -11.81 -9.40
C PRO A 233 -4.45 -12.83 -8.98
N GLN A 234 -4.88 -14.07 -8.73
CA GLN A 234 -3.97 -15.18 -8.43
C GLN A 234 -2.92 -15.38 -9.53
N SER A 235 -3.28 -15.18 -10.80
CA SER A 235 -2.33 -15.26 -11.92
C SER A 235 -1.20 -14.23 -11.84
N PHE A 236 -1.42 -13.08 -11.19
CA PHE A 236 -0.37 -12.11 -10.91
C PHE A 236 0.51 -12.57 -9.75
N MET A 237 -0.08 -13.06 -8.66
CA MET A 237 0.69 -13.58 -7.51
C MET A 237 1.54 -14.81 -7.84
N ASP A 238 1.04 -15.69 -8.72
CA ASP A 238 1.76 -16.90 -9.16
C ASP A 238 2.86 -16.59 -10.19
N TRP A 239 2.85 -15.41 -10.79
CA TRP A 239 3.86 -15.01 -11.77
C TRP A 239 5.20 -14.73 -11.09
N PRO A 240 6.32 -15.31 -11.57
CA PRO A 240 7.63 -15.11 -10.96
C PRO A 240 8.05 -13.64 -10.81
N GLY A 241 7.58 -12.78 -11.71
CA GLY A 241 7.85 -11.34 -11.65
C GLY A 241 7.21 -10.63 -10.47
N TYR A 242 6.16 -11.18 -9.82
CA TYR A 242 5.58 -10.59 -8.61
C TYR A 242 6.58 -10.55 -7.46
N LYS A 243 7.21 -11.70 -7.17
CA LYS A 243 8.29 -11.78 -6.17
C LYS A 243 9.44 -10.84 -6.51
N GLN A 244 9.90 -10.85 -7.76
CA GLN A 244 11.02 -10.02 -8.19
C GLN A 244 10.69 -8.52 -8.11
N LEU A 245 9.46 -8.12 -8.46
CA LEU A 245 9.00 -6.74 -8.36
C LEU A 245 9.02 -6.25 -6.91
N LEU A 246 8.52 -7.05 -5.96
CA LEU A 246 8.56 -6.72 -4.54
C LEU A 246 10.00 -6.56 -4.03
N ILE A 247 10.90 -7.48 -4.42
CA ILE A 247 12.33 -7.38 -4.10
C ILE A 247 12.93 -6.08 -4.65
N ASN A 248 12.63 -5.75 -5.90
CA ASN A 248 13.15 -4.55 -6.56
C ASN A 248 12.61 -3.26 -5.92
N MET A 249 11.33 -3.22 -5.56
CA MET A 249 10.69 -2.11 -4.85
C MET A 249 11.39 -1.86 -3.51
N LEU A 250 11.51 -2.89 -2.67
CA LEU A 250 12.16 -2.78 -1.37
C LEU A 250 13.64 -2.43 -1.50
N SER A 251 14.35 -3.09 -2.42
CA SER A 251 15.76 -2.80 -2.71
C SER A 251 15.99 -1.37 -3.18
N TRP A 252 15.06 -0.79 -3.95
CA TRP A 252 15.13 0.61 -4.36
C TRP A 252 14.84 1.54 -3.19
N MET A 253 13.84 1.23 -2.37
CA MET A 253 13.41 2.05 -1.24
C MET A 253 14.46 2.13 -0.13
N THR A 254 15.13 1.02 0.21
CA THR A 254 16.01 0.92 1.40
C THR A 254 17.50 1.10 1.10
N ARG A 255 17.86 1.75 -0.02
CA ARG A 255 19.25 2.06 -0.38
C ARG A 255 19.83 3.23 0.38
#